data_AF-A0A0A2VCJ6-F1
#
_entry.id   AF-A0A0A2VCJ6-F1
#
_cell.length_a   1.000
_cell.length_b   1.000
_cell.length_c   1.000
_cell.angle_alpha   90.00
_cell.angle_beta   90.00
_cell.angle_gamma   90.00
#
_symmetry.space_group_name_H-M   'P 1'
#
loop_
_entity.id
_entity.type
_entity.pdbx_description
1 polymer ?
#
loop_
_entity_poly.entity_id
_entity_poly.type
_entity_poly.pdbx_seq_one_letter_code
_entity_poly.pdbx_strand_id
1 'polypeptide(L)'
;MTTETKEISQEWLEIQKTVKRDFLKHVSKKEMARIAQVFDLKVQGFSKKRLVSAPPPMLKQAITKFMDSLTDLRIFFRGFTGPFIEDMEEYEFSELILQASLQESMTDTQKMMIVAVLFPERYEDNRKRMIENLENGEDVYTGLQEFSLEEILKGHAQKHETTLPSLIGSFLEKHTDMEDLPEELDLVTFFEKEYEEDHDTQALQIISEYDLNNEDYSSEELYPLYKLALHELITLAERTITKADGERQEALHEKASAERKASRYYKRRDDLLRQLKEKEQDRQAREEDQREERLELQRQNESLERELDKVRQEYQEATKKQKMAEVDVFSDEDDFLFITNDLAERYQSFIPEKKLLTYNTDRSFSEQFKFIPENKLIFIDTNALSSKSQLEVRKYLQQKPYSYKFVSGSPQSVFRKIIFYLEGDATYEAIN
;
A
#
# COMPACT_ATOMS: atom_id res chain seq x y z
N MET A 1 7.81 -38.41 53.07
CA MET A 1 8.33 -39.57 52.33
C MET A 1 9.83 -39.41 52.26
N THR A 2 10.52 -40.25 53.02
CA THR A 2 11.97 -40.31 53.16
C THR A 2 12.58 -40.88 51.90
N THR A 3 13.38 -40.08 51.20
CA THR A 3 14.18 -40.49 50.05
C THR A 3 15.27 -41.45 50.52
N GLU A 4 15.01 -42.75 50.39
CA GLU A 4 16.05 -43.76 50.44
C GLU A 4 17.07 -43.44 49.35
N THR A 5 18.27 -43.08 49.79
CA THR A 5 19.41 -42.84 48.92
C THR A 5 19.86 -44.24 48.47
N LYS A 6 19.37 -44.73 47.32
CA LYS A 6 19.96 -45.91 46.66
C LYS A 6 21.46 -45.67 46.62
N GLU A 7 22.23 -46.52 47.29
CA GLU A 7 23.68 -46.39 47.41
C GLU A 7 24.27 -46.11 46.02
N ILE A 8 25.16 -45.11 45.96
CA ILE A 8 25.85 -44.81 44.71
C ILE A 8 26.77 -46.00 44.45
N SER A 9 26.46 -46.83 43.44
CA SER A 9 27.34 -47.93 43.03
C SER A 9 28.75 -47.38 42.77
N GLN A 10 29.76 -48.04 43.35
CA GLN A 10 31.16 -47.66 43.15
C GLN A 10 31.53 -47.67 41.66
N GLU A 11 30.97 -48.61 40.90
CA GLU A 11 31.16 -48.74 39.45
C GLU A 11 30.73 -47.46 38.71
N TRP A 12 29.57 -46.88 39.06
CA TRP A 12 29.12 -45.64 38.43
C TRP A 12 30.09 -44.47 38.67
N LEU A 13 30.60 -44.34 39.89
CA LEU A 13 31.52 -43.25 40.23
C LEU A 13 32.84 -43.34 39.47
N GLU A 14 33.26 -44.55 39.12
CA GLU A 14 34.45 -44.82 38.32
C GLU A 14 34.24 -44.43 36.85
N ILE A 15 33.08 -44.78 36.28
CA ILE A 15 32.84 -44.59 34.84
C ILE A 15 32.27 -43.21 34.47
N GLN A 16 31.63 -42.48 35.40
CA GLN A 16 30.89 -41.25 35.10
C GLN A 16 31.74 -40.16 34.41
N LYS A 17 33.06 -40.14 34.66
CA LYS A 17 33.99 -39.20 33.99
C LYS A 17 34.16 -39.54 32.51
N THR A 18 34.17 -40.82 32.19
CA THR A 18 34.23 -41.34 30.82
C THR A 18 32.90 -41.07 30.12
N VAL A 19 31.78 -41.43 30.75
CA VAL A 19 30.43 -41.16 30.24
C VAL A 19 30.22 -39.67 29.96
N LYS A 20 30.64 -38.78 30.88
CA LYS A 20 30.60 -37.32 30.67
C LYS A 20 31.35 -36.89 29.43
N ARG A 21 32.54 -37.44 29.19
CA ARG A 21 33.39 -37.08 28.04
C ARG A 21 32.73 -37.50 26.74
N ASP A 22 32.22 -38.72 26.70
CA ASP A 22 31.56 -39.31 25.54
C ASP A 22 30.28 -38.53 25.20
N PHE A 23 29.44 -38.28 26.21
CA PHE A 23 28.26 -37.43 26.09
C PHE A 23 28.59 -36.04 25.50
N LEU A 24 29.55 -35.31 26.09
CA LEU A 24 29.91 -33.97 25.63
C LEU A 24 30.54 -33.94 24.24
N LYS A 25 31.07 -35.07 23.75
CA LYS A 25 31.63 -35.20 22.42
C LYS A 25 30.53 -35.40 21.36
N HIS A 26 29.50 -36.20 21.68
CA HIS A 26 28.49 -36.63 20.70
C HIS A 26 27.14 -35.90 20.80
N VAL A 27 26.86 -35.21 21.92
CA VAL A 27 25.61 -34.43 22.06
C VAL A 27 25.49 -33.35 21.00
N SER A 28 24.35 -33.32 20.31
CA SER A 28 24.07 -32.35 19.25
C SER A 28 23.76 -30.96 19.81
N LYS A 29 23.85 -29.95 18.94
CA LYS A 29 23.44 -28.57 19.29
C LYS A 29 21.99 -28.49 19.76
N LYS A 30 21.08 -29.23 19.10
CA LYS A 30 19.65 -29.23 19.41
C LYS A 30 19.42 -29.79 20.81
N GLU A 31 20.06 -30.91 21.14
CA GLU A 31 20.01 -31.51 22.47
C GLU A 31 20.61 -30.60 23.54
N MET A 32 21.77 -29.99 23.27
CA MET A 32 22.38 -29.02 24.20
C MET A 32 21.44 -27.83 24.51
N ALA A 33 20.72 -27.31 23.52
CA ALA A 33 19.73 -26.26 23.73
C ALA A 33 18.56 -26.75 24.60
N ARG A 34 18.07 -27.98 24.35
CA ARG A 34 17.00 -28.62 25.15
C ARG A 34 17.45 -28.84 26.60
N ILE A 35 18.66 -29.32 26.82
CA ILE A 35 19.25 -29.51 28.17
C ILE A 35 19.30 -28.17 28.90
N ALA A 36 19.80 -27.11 28.25
CA ALA A 36 19.84 -25.78 28.85
C ALA A 36 18.45 -25.25 29.24
N GLN A 37 17.39 -25.64 28.52
CA GLN A 37 16.01 -25.31 28.85
C GLN A 37 15.49 -26.14 30.04
N VAL A 38 15.69 -27.47 30.00
CA VAL A 38 15.20 -28.41 31.03
C VAL A 38 15.80 -28.12 32.39
N PHE A 39 17.12 -27.86 32.44
CA PHE A 39 17.84 -27.59 33.70
C PHE A 39 17.91 -26.10 34.07
N ASP A 40 17.19 -25.25 33.34
CA ASP A 40 17.18 -23.79 33.53
C ASP A 40 18.58 -23.14 33.60
N LEU A 41 19.46 -23.53 32.66
CA LEU A 41 20.86 -23.09 32.66
C LEU A 41 20.99 -21.65 32.15
N LYS A 42 21.80 -20.85 32.84
CA LYS A 42 22.14 -19.48 32.44
C LYS A 42 23.22 -19.49 31.35
N VAL A 43 22.84 -19.20 30.11
CA VAL A 43 23.77 -19.00 28.98
C VAL A 43 23.97 -17.50 28.75
N GLN A 44 25.20 -17.03 28.88
CA GLN A 44 25.51 -15.60 28.81
C GLN A 44 25.07 -14.98 27.48
N GLY A 45 24.30 -13.88 27.54
CA GLY A 45 23.83 -13.17 26.35
C GLY A 45 22.58 -13.76 25.67
N PHE A 46 22.05 -14.88 26.18
CA PHE A 46 20.86 -15.53 25.62
C PHE A 46 19.75 -15.64 26.68
N SER A 47 18.53 -15.29 26.30
CA SER A 47 17.34 -15.55 27.11
C SER A 47 16.87 -17.00 26.92
N LYS A 48 16.09 -17.54 27.87
CA LYS A 48 15.56 -18.91 27.80
C LYS A 48 14.87 -19.23 26.47
N LYS A 49 14.11 -18.25 25.93
CA LYS A 49 13.39 -18.35 24.65
C LYS A 49 14.30 -18.36 23.41
N ARG A 50 15.57 -17.95 23.54
CA ARG A 50 16.54 -17.83 22.44
C ARG A 50 17.73 -18.79 22.57
N LEU A 51 17.63 -19.81 23.43
CA LEU A 51 18.70 -20.79 23.64
C LEU A 51 19.04 -21.61 22.39
N VAL A 52 18.06 -21.88 21.53
CA VAL A 52 18.27 -22.59 20.24
C VAL A 52 19.24 -21.84 19.32
N SER A 53 19.28 -20.51 19.42
CA SER A 53 20.17 -19.64 18.64
C SER A 53 21.57 -19.50 19.26
N ALA A 54 21.81 -20.00 20.47
CA ALA A 54 23.10 -19.88 21.13
C ALA A 54 24.19 -20.70 20.39
N PRO A 55 25.45 -20.21 20.31
CA PRO A 55 26.55 -20.97 19.74
C PRO A 55 26.83 -22.26 20.52
N PRO A 56 27.15 -23.38 19.84
CA PRO A 56 27.46 -24.66 20.51
C PRO A 56 28.52 -24.57 21.62
N PRO A 57 29.64 -23.81 21.48
CA PRO A 57 30.62 -23.71 22.55
C PRO A 57 30.07 -23.10 23.85
N MET A 58 29.14 -22.15 23.75
CA MET A 58 28.54 -21.48 24.91
C MET A 58 27.57 -22.40 25.64
N LEU A 59 26.75 -23.14 24.88
CA LEU A 59 25.87 -24.18 25.42
C LEU A 59 26.68 -25.28 26.11
N LYS A 60 27.72 -25.79 25.43
CA LYS A 60 28.62 -26.81 25.97
C LYS A 60 29.29 -26.36 27.25
N GLN A 61 29.76 -25.11 27.32
CA GLN A 61 30.37 -24.55 28.53
C GLN A 61 29.38 -24.48 29.71
N ALA A 62 28.14 -24.03 29.46
CA ALA A 62 27.11 -23.96 30.50
C ALA A 62 26.74 -25.35 31.04
N ILE A 63 26.55 -26.32 30.15
CA ILE A 63 26.25 -27.71 30.51
C ILE A 63 27.43 -28.33 31.28
N THR A 64 28.66 -28.14 30.79
CA THR A 64 29.87 -28.68 31.44
C THR A 64 29.99 -28.15 32.88
N LYS A 65 29.80 -26.84 33.08
CA LYS A 65 29.81 -26.21 34.41
C LYS A 65 28.72 -26.78 35.33
N PHE A 66 27.53 -27.02 34.80
CA PHE A 66 26.45 -27.63 35.56
C PHE A 66 26.80 -29.07 35.96
N MET A 67 27.27 -29.88 35.02
CA MET A 67 27.73 -31.25 35.31
C MET A 67 28.89 -31.28 36.32
N ASP A 68 29.87 -30.37 36.22
CA ASP A 68 30.98 -30.27 37.19
C ASP A 68 30.53 -29.89 38.60
N SER A 69 29.35 -29.29 38.76
CA SER A 69 28.78 -28.96 40.07
C SER A 69 28.07 -30.14 40.75
N LEU A 70 27.84 -31.23 40.03
CA LEU A 70 27.14 -32.41 40.52
C LEU A 70 28.15 -33.48 40.96
N THR A 71 27.94 -34.03 42.15
CA THR A 71 28.72 -35.18 42.64
C THR A 71 28.36 -36.48 41.92
N ASP A 72 27.07 -36.64 41.59
CA ASP A 72 26.54 -37.81 40.89
C ASP A 72 25.87 -37.37 39.58
N LEU A 73 26.50 -37.72 38.45
CA LEU A 73 25.98 -37.38 37.13
C LEU A 73 24.70 -38.15 36.74
N ARG A 74 24.25 -39.18 37.49
CA ARG A 74 22.96 -39.84 37.25
C ARG A 74 21.82 -38.85 37.38
N ILE A 75 21.93 -37.87 38.28
CA ILE A 75 20.92 -36.82 38.44
C ILE A 75 20.77 -36.02 37.14
N PHE A 76 21.90 -35.70 36.51
CA PHE A 76 21.90 -35.02 35.21
C PHE A 76 21.32 -35.92 34.11
N PHE A 77 21.80 -37.16 33.99
CA PHE A 77 21.36 -38.02 32.90
C PHE A 77 19.90 -38.44 33.05
N ARG A 78 19.42 -38.75 34.27
CA ARG A 78 18.00 -38.94 34.55
C ARG A 78 17.17 -37.70 34.22
N GLY A 79 17.64 -36.48 34.44
CA GLY A 79 16.90 -35.30 33.98
C GLY A 79 16.91 -35.11 32.45
N PHE A 80 17.95 -35.61 31.76
CA PHE A 80 18.08 -35.53 30.30
C PHE A 80 17.26 -36.60 29.57
N THR A 81 17.21 -37.82 30.10
CA THR A 81 16.51 -38.98 29.54
C THR A 81 15.19 -39.29 30.24
N GLY A 82 14.80 -38.49 31.24
CA GLY A 82 13.77 -38.73 32.27
C GLY A 82 12.66 -39.71 31.94
N PRO A 83 11.73 -39.35 31.02
CA PRO A 83 10.59 -40.22 30.71
C PRO A 83 11.00 -41.64 30.36
N PHE A 84 12.11 -41.79 29.63
CA PHE A 84 12.57 -43.08 29.13
C PHE A 84 13.28 -43.92 30.19
N ILE A 85 14.01 -43.31 31.14
CA ILE A 85 14.65 -44.09 32.21
C ILE A 85 13.62 -44.64 33.19
N GLU A 86 12.60 -43.86 33.52
CA GLU A 86 11.55 -44.30 34.46
C GLU A 86 10.76 -45.49 33.89
N ASP A 87 10.48 -45.47 32.57
CA ASP A 87 9.77 -46.55 31.88
C ASP A 87 10.60 -47.84 31.73
N MET A 88 11.93 -47.74 31.78
CA MET A 88 12.86 -48.85 31.47
C MET A 88 13.70 -49.30 32.68
N GLU A 89 13.47 -48.77 33.89
CA GLU A 89 14.29 -49.08 35.08
C GLU A 89 14.20 -50.57 35.49
N GLU A 90 13.12 -51.26 35.12
CA GLU A 90 12.88 -52.68 35.43
C GLU A 90 13.24 -53.66 34.30
N TYR A 91 13.65 -53.16 33.13
CA TYR A 91 13.95 -54.01 31.99
C TYR A 91 15.29 -54.72 32.16
N GLU A 92 15.40 -55.92 31.60
CA GLU A 92 16.69 -56.58 31.40
C GLU A 92 17.44 -55.92 30.23
N PHE A 93 18.77 -56.11 30.15
CA PHE A 93 19.59 -55.43 29.14
C PHE A 93 19.11 -55.67 27.70
N SER A 94 18.79 -56.92 27.34
CA SER A 94 18.30 -57.25 26.00
C SER A 94 16.93 -56.62 25.70
N GLU A 95 16.03 -56.60 26.68
CA GLU A 95 14.72 -55.97 26.55
C GLU A 95 14.84 -54.45 26.38
N LEU A 96 15.74 -53.82 27.14
CA LEU A 96 16.02 -52.39 27.01
C LEU A 96 16.52 -52.05 25.61
N ILE A 97 17.51 -52.79 25.10
CA ILE A 97 18.08 -52.52 23.77
C ILE A 97 16.98 -52.64 22.70
N LEU A 98 16.17 -53.69 22.77
CA LEU A 98 15.05 -53.88 21.85
C LEU A 98 14.06 -52.72 21.96
N GLN A 99 13.47 -52.49 23.14
CA GLN A 99 12.42 -51.49 23.32
C GLN A 99 12.89 -50.06 22.98
N ALA A 100 14.11 -49.70 23.37
CA ALA A 100 14.66 -48.38 23.07
C ALA A 100 15.03 -48.22 21.58
N SER A 101 15.44 -49.30 20.88
CA SER A 101 15.66 -49.26 19.42
C SER A 101 14.36 -48.96 18.65
N LEU A 102 13.21 -49.43 19.15
CA LEU A 102 11.88 -49.22 18.56
C LEU A 102 11.27 -47.84 18.88
N GLN A 103 11.95 -47.00 19.67
CA GLN A 103 11.49 -45.66 20.04
C GLN A 103 12.12 -44.56 19.18
N GLU A 104 11.42 -44.16 18.11
CA GLU A 104 11.86 -43.08 17.20
C GLU A 104 12.08 -41.71 17.87
N SER A 105 11.38 -41.44 18.97
CA SER A 105 11.51 -40.17 19.70
C SER A 105 12.82 -40.04 20.50
N MET A 106 13.55 -41.15 20.66
CA MET A 106 14.79 -41.21 21.41
C MET A 106 15.99 -41.03 20.49
N THR A 107 16.84 -40.05 20.81
CA THR A 107 18.10 -39.83 20.11
C THR A 107 19.16 -40.86 20.50
N ASP A 108 20.14 -41.09 19.63
CA ASP A 108 21.23 -42.04 19.91
C ASP A 108 22.08 -41.64 21.13
N THR A 109 22.24 -40.34 21.38
CA THR A 109 22.87 -39.85 22.62
C THR A 109 22.05 -40.25 23.85
N GLN A 110 20.71 -40.16 23.78
CA GLN A 110 19.85 -40.58 24.89
C GLN A 110 19.93 -42.09 25.09
N LYS A 111 19.84 -42.88 24.03
CA LYS A 111 20.02 -44.34 24.03
C LYS A 111 21.33 -44.75 24.73
N MET A 112 22.45 -44.10 24.36
CA MET A 112 23.75 -44.31 25.01
C MET A 112 23.71 -43.98 26.52
N MET A 113 23.07 -42.87 26.90
CA MET A 113 23.01 -42.44 28.31
C MET A 113 22.11 -43.32 29.16
N ILE A 114 21.05 -43.90 28.60
CA ILE A 114 20.20 -44.87 29.31
C ILE A 114 21.02 -46.11 29.66
N VAL A 115 21.76 -46.68 28.70
CA VAL A 115 22.65 -47.83 28.97
C VAL A 115 23.72 -47.46 29.99
N ALA A 116 24.36 -46.29 29.86
CA ALA A 116 25.37 -45.86 30.83
C ALA A 116 24.84 -45.73 32.27
N VAL A 117 23.58 -45.34 32.45
CA VAL A 117 22.97 -45.13 33.77
C VAL A 117 22.39 -46.41 34.35
N LEU A 118 21.72 -47.23 33.54
CA LEU A 118 21.04 -48.46 34.00
C LEU A 118 21.95 -49.69 33.98
N PHE A 119 22.88 -49.76 33.03
CA PHE A 119 23.81 -50.88 32.86
C PHE A 119 25.28 -50.42 32.69
N PRO A 120 25.90 -49.84 33.74
CA PRO A 120 27.28 -49.33 33.70
C PRO A 120 28.31 -50.30 33.12
N GLU A 121 28.26 -51.58 33.52
CA GLU A 121 29.18 -52.62 33.05
C GLU A 121 29.01 -52.88 31.53
N ARG A 122 27.76 -53.02 31.09
CA ARG A 122 27.44 -53.22 29.66
C ARG A 122 27.82 -52.01 28.81
N TYR A 123 27.72 -50.81 29.37
CA TYR A 123 28.22 -49.60 28.72
C TYR A 123 29.73 -49.70 28.49
N GLU A 124 30.51 -50.07 29.51
CA GLU A 124 31.97 -50.17 29.36
C GLU A 124 32.39 -51.24 28.35
N ASP A 125 31.78 -52.43 28.42
CA ASP A 125 32.04 -53.54 27.51
C ASP A 125 31.80 -53.15 26.05
N ASN A 126 30.74 -52.39 25.80
CA ASN A 126 30.29 -52.03 24.45
C ASN A 126 30.67 -50.61 24.03
N ARG A 127 31.39 -49.86 24.88
CA ARG A 127 31.65 -48.42 24.71
C ARG A 127 32.22 -48.08 23.35
N LYS A 128 33.24 -48.83 22.90
CA LYS A 128 33.91 -48.54 21.62
C LYS A 128 32.93 -48.64 20.44
N ARG A 129 32.13 -49.71 20.43
CA ARG A 129 31.14 -49.96 19.38
C ARG A 129 30.04 -48.90 19.36
N MET A 130 29.48 -48.55 20.53
CA MET A 130 28.49 -47.47 20.63
C MET A 130 29.03 -46.13 20.08
N ILE A 131 30.29 -45.80 20.38
CA ILE A 131 30.92 -44.58 19.88
C ILE A 131 31.17 -44.64 18.38
N GLU A 132 31.64 -45.79 17.87
CA GLU A 132 31.82 -46.00 16.42
C GLU A 132 30.49 -45.84 15.66
N ASN A 133 29.40 -46.44 16.17
CA ASN A 133 28.07 -46.30 15.58
C ASN A 133 27.61 -44.83 15.54
N LEU A 134 27.77 -44.10 16.67
CA LEU A 134 27.47 -42.67 16.75
C LEU A 134 28.28 -41.81 15.78
N GLU A 135 29.55 -42.16 15.52
CA GLU A 135 30.41 -41.45 14.57
C GLU A 135 30.04 -41.74 13.11
N ASN A 136 29.55 -42.95 12.84
CA ASN A 136 29.12 -43.40 11.51
C ASN A 136 27.67 -43.02 11.19
N GLY A 137 26.90 -42.53 12.16
CA GLY A 137 25.48 -42.22 12.00
C GLY A 137 24.59 -43.46 11.95
N GLU A 138 25.05 -44.56 12.54
CA GLU A 138 24.28 -45.79 12.74
C GLU A 138 23.57 -45.75 14.10
N ASP A 139 22.53 -46.58 14.27
CA ASP A 139 21.88 -46.75 15.58
C ASP A 139 22.94 -47.16 16.63
N VAL A 140 22.92 -46.49 17.78
CA VAL A 140 23.95 -46.71 18.81
C VAL A 140 23.98 -48.15 19.34
N TYR A 141 22.89 -48.90 19.18
CA TYR A 141 22.78 -50.29 19.59
C TYR A 141 23.13 -51.30 18.50
N THR A 142 23.46 -50.87 17.27
CA THR A 142 23.79 -51.78 16.17
C THR A 142 24.87 -52.79 16.57
N GLY A 143 24.44 -54.07 16.61
CA GLY A 143 25.18 -55.26 16.99
C GLY A 143 25.73 -55.31 18.42
N LEU A 144 25.12 -54.59 19.35
CA LEU A 144 25.28 -54.88 20.78
C LEU A 144 24.56 -56.17 21.19
N GLN A 145 23.43 -56.42 20.53
CA GLN A 145 22.58 -57.60 20.70
C GLN A 145 21.98 -57.92 19.33
N GLU A 146 22.00 -59.20 18.95
CA GLU A 146 21.25 -59.69 17.79
C GLU A 146 19.90 -60.18 18.29
N PHE A 147 18.83 -59.75 17.63
CA PHE A 147 17.46 -60.17 17.91
C PHE A 147 16.95 -60.99 16.73
N SER A 148 16.17 -62.02 17.02
CA SER A 148 15.44 -62.71 15.97
C SER A 148 14.35 -61.79 15.42
N LEU A 149 13.91 -62.05 14.18
CA LEU A 149 12.75 -61.36 13.62
C LEU A 149 11.52 -61.50 14.53
N GLU A 150 11.33 -62.68 15.13
CA GLU A 150 10.23 -62.95 16.07
C GLU A 150 10.25 -62.01 17.28
N GLU A 151 11.43 -61.72 17.83
CA GLU A 151 11.61 -60.80 18.96
C GLU A 151 11.31 -59.35 18.56
N ILE A 152 11.80 -58.93 17.39
CA ILE A 152 11.53 -57.60 16.81
C ILE A 152 10.02 -57.41 16.61
N LEU A 153 9.38 -58.38 15.97
CA LEU A 153 7.95 -58.40 15.71
C LEU A 153 7.12 -58.38 17.01
N LYS A 154 7.49 -59.18 18.01
CA LYS A 154 6.85 -59.17 19.34
C LYS A 154 7.02 -57.82 20.04
N GLY A 155 8.20 -57.21 19.98
CA GLY A 155 8.46 -55.89 20.55
C GLY A 155 7.56 -54.81 19.94
N HIS A 156 7.42 -54.81 18.61
CA HIS A 156 6.48 -53.93 17.92
C HIS A 156 5.03 -54.19 18.33
N ALA A 157 4.58 -55.44 18.32
CA ALA A 157 3.20 -55.75 18.68
C ALA A 157 2.86 -55.36 20.13
N GLN A 158 3.77 -55.57 21.08
CA GLN A 158 3.58 -55.16 22.48
C GLN A 158 3.45 -53.64 22.64
N LYS A 159 4.28 -52.86 21.94
CA LYS A 159 4.19 -51.39 21.94
C LYS A 159 2.80 -50.89 21.52
N HIS A 160 2.16 -51.60 20.59
CA HIS A 160 0.85 -51.24 20.04
C HIS A 160 -0.31 -52.02 20.66
N GLU A 161 -0.06 -52.98 21.55
CA GLU A 161 -1.07 -53.90 22.06
C GLU A 161 -2.16 -53.19 22.88
N THR A 162 -1.78 -52.14 23.59
CA THR A 162 -2.71 -51.35 24.42
C THR A 162 -3.53 -50.34 23.60
N THR A 163 -2.98 -49.84 22.49
CA THR A 163 -3.62 -48.80 21.67
C THR A 163 -4.44 -49.37 20.53
N LEU A 164 -4.06 -50.53 19.98
CA LEU A 164 -4.70 -51.14 18.82
C LEU A 164 -6.22 -51.40 19.03
N PRO A 165 -6.70 -51.95 20.17
CA PRO A 165 -8.14 -52.14 20.37
C PRO A 165 -8.92 -50.82 20.39
N SER A 166 -8.36 -49.78 21.01
CA SER A 166 -8.97 -48.43 21.04
C SER A 166 -8.97 -47.77 19.67
N LEU A 167 -7.91 -47.99 18.89
CA LEU A 167 -7.75 -47.47 17.53
C LEU A 167 -8.78 -48.13 16.59
N ILE A 168 -8.89 -49.46 16.64
CA ILE A 168 -9.89 -50.23 15.88
C ILE A 168 -11.31 -49.79 16.30
N GLY A 169 -11.58 -49.69 17.60
CA GLY A 169 -12.88 -49.24 18.10
C GLY A 169 -13.26 -47.85 17.57
N SER A 170 -12.34 -46.90 17.66
CA SER A 170 -12.55 -45.52 17.17
C SER A 170 -12.74 -45.49 15.65
N PHE A 171 -11.99 -46.30 14.91
CA PHE A 171 -12.14 -46.43 13.47
C PHE A 171 -13.51 -47.00 13.11
N LEU A 172 -13.93 -48.10 13.72
CA LEU A 172 -15.23 -48.73 13.46
C LEU A 172 -16.41 -47.84 13.84
N GLU A 173 -16.35 -47.15 14.98
CA GLU A 173 -17.39 -46.20 15.42
C GLU A 173 -17.60 -45.07 14.40
N LYS A 174 -16.50 -44.51 13.85
CA LYS A 174 -16.56 -43.45 12.84
C LYS A 174 -17.06 -43.92 11.47
N HIS A 175 -17.02 -45.23 11.20
CA HIS A 175 -17.39 -45.85 9.93
C HIS A 175 -18.59 -46.80 10.06
N THR A 176 -19.45 -46.56 11.06
CA THR A 176 -20.65 -47.39 11.36
C THR A 176 -21.71 -47.38 10.25
N ASP A 177 -21.63 -46.47 9.27
CA ASP A 177 -22.48 -46.40 8.07
C ASP A 177 -21.95 -47.24 6.89
N MET A 178 -21.03 -48.18 7.13
CA MET A 178 -20.63 -49.18 6.11
C MET A 178 -21.71 -50.26 6.01
N GLU A 179 -22.87 -49.92 5.42
CA GLU A 179 -23.98 -50.87 5.13
C GLU A 179 -23.59 -51.98 4.13
N ASP A 180 -22.42 -51.87 3.50
CA ASP A 180 -21.86 -52.87 2.58
C ASP A 180 -20.47 -53.34 3.05
N LEU A 181 -20.35 -53.85 4.28
CA LEU A 181 -19.21 -54.72 4.60
C LEU A 181 -19.46 -56.08 3.94
N PRO A 182 -18.64 -56.51 2.96
CA PRO A 182 -18.81 -57.83 2.36
C PRO A 182 -18.74 -58.89 3.46
N GLU A 183 -19.62 -59.91 3.39
CA GLU A 183 -19.74 -60.98 4.39
C GLU A 183 -18.41 -61.71 4.65
N GLU A 184 -17.44 -61.59 3.73
CA GLU A 184 -16.04 -61.93 3.93
C GLU A 184 -15.18 -60.70 3.61
N LEU A 185 -14.64 -60.07 4.66
CA LEU A 185 -13.61 -59.06 4.52
C LEU A 185 -12.31 -59.79 4.12
N ASP A 186 -12.03 -59.87 2.82
CA ASP A 186 -10.72 -60.31 2.36
C ASP A 186 -9.70 -59.21 2.66
N LEU A 187 -9.10 -59.35 3.84
CA LEU A 187 -8.04 -58.48 4.33
C LEU A 187 -6.93 -58.33 3.28
N VAL A 188 -6.61 -59.38 2.52
CA VAL A 188 -5.55 -59.32 1.49
C VAL A 188 -5.92 -58.35 0.38
N THR A 189 -7.12 -58.44 -0.19
CA THR A 189 -7.58 -57.52 -1.24
C THR A 189 -7.76 -56.09 -0.73
N PHE A 190 -8.21 -55.90 0.52
CA PHE A 190 -8.26 -54.56 1.15
C PHE A 190 -6.87 -53.98 1.33
N PHE A 191 -5.91 -54.80 1.77
CA PHE A 191 -4.52 -54.41 1.96
C PHE A 191 -3.87 -54.06 0.61
N GLU A 192 -3.90 -54.93 -0.40
CA GLU A 192 -3.27 -54.66 -1.70
C GLU A 192 -3.74 -53.35 -2.36
N LYS A 193 -4.98 -52.92 -2.12
CA LYS A 193 -5.56 -51.72 -2.74
C LYS A 193 -5.22 -50.40 -2.04
N GLU A 194 -5.04 -50.42 -0.71
CA GLU A 194 -4.70 -49.22 0.08
C GLU A 194 -3.18 -49.09 0.32
N TYR A 195 -2.41 -50.18 0.17
CA TYR A 195 -0.97 -50.21 0.47
C TYR A 195 -0.07 -49.80 -0.71
N GLU A 196 -0.57 -49.74 -1.95
CA GLU A 196 0.28 -49.48 -3.12
C GLU A 196 0.85 -48.04 -3.22
N GLU A 197 0.41 -47.09 -2.38
CA GLU A 197 0.81 -45.67 -2.52
C GLU A 197 1.77 -45.13 -1.43
N ASP A 198 2.06 -45.85 -0.34
CA ASP A 198 2.91 -45.33 0.75
C ASP A 198 4.08 -46.27 1.09
N HIS A 199 5.26 -45.94 0.56
CA HIS A 199 6.48 -46.77 0.63
C HIS A 199 7.26 -46.68 1.98
N ASP A 200 6.71 -46.01 3.00
CA ASP A 200 7.45 -45.66 4.22
C ASP A 200 6.91 -46.32 5.52
N THR A 201 6.10 -47.38 5.43
CA THR A 201 5.60 -48.08 6.64
C THR A 201 6.62 -49.06 7.22
N GLN A 202 6.64 -49.20 8.54
CA GLN A 202 7.59 -50.06 9.25
C GLN A 202 7.34 -51.54 8.94
N ALA A 203 6.08 -51.95 8.78
CA ALA A 203 5.77 -53.32 8.37
C ALA A 203 6.36 -53.66 6.99
N LEU A 204 6.28 -52.76 6.00
CA LEU A 204 6.92 -52.99 4.69
C LEU A 204 8.44 -53.00 4.75
N GLN A 205 9.03 -52.11 5.56
CA GLN A 205 10.48 -52.10 5.76
C GLN A 205 10.95 -53.45 6.31
N ILE A 206 10.29 -53.98 7.35
CA ILE A 206 10.59 -55.30 7.91
C ILE A 206 10.42 -56.40 6.85
N ILE A 207 9.34 -56.38 6.06
CA ILE A 207 9.12 -57.34 4.97
C ILE A 207 10.26 -57.27 3.93
N SER A 208 10.72 -56.07 3.60
CA SER A 208 11.77 -55.84 2.60
C SER A 208 13.17 -56.21 3.08
N GLU A 209 13.46 -56.04 4.38
CA GLU A 209 14.77 -56.30 4.97
C GLU A 209 15.00 -57.80 5.24
N TYR A 210 13.96 -58.55 5.58
CA TYR A 210 14.08 -59.94 6.06
C TYR A 210 13.67 -61.01 5.03
N ASP A 211 13.36 -60.64 3.79
CA ASP A 211 12.94 -61.54 2.69
C ASP A 211 12.09 -62.73 3.16
N LEU A 212 10.92 -62.41 3.71
CA LEU A 212 10.01 -63.37 4.35
C LEU A 212 9.50 -64.47 3.41
N ASN A 213 9.76 -64.36 2.10
CA ASN A 213 9.41 -65.36 1.09
C ASN A 213 10.33 -66.59 1.10
N ASN A 214 11.50 -66.50 1.75
CA ASN A 214 12.52 -67.55 1.75
C ASN A 214 12.53 -68.42 3.03
N GLU A 215 11.65 -68.17 4.00
CA GLU A 215 11.56 -68.92 5.26
C GLU A 215 10.13 -69.41 5.54
N ASP A 216 10.00 -70.65 6.03
CA ASP A 216 8.72 -71.27 6.41
C ASP A 216 8.25 -70.73 7.79
N TYR A 217 7.77 -69.49 7.81
CA TYR A 217 7.16 -68.90 9.01
C TYR A 217 5.73 -69.42 9.23
N SER A 218 5.41 -69.79 10.47
CA SER A 218 4.05 -70.12 10.90
C SER A 218 3.15 -68.89 11.01
N SER A 219 1.83 -69.09 10.95
CA SER A 219 0.86 -68.00 11.15
C SER A 219 0.99 -67.33 12.53
N GLU A 220 1.49 -68.04 13.55
CA GLU A 220 1.71 -67.48 14.89
C GLU A 220 2.94 -66.55 14.91
N GLU A 221 4.00 -66.86 14.16
CA GLU A 221 5.21 -66.03 14.04
C GLU A 221 4.96 -64.75 13.24
N LEU A 222 4.06 -64.79 12.25
CA LEU A 222 3.67 -63.63 11.45
C LEU A 222 2.57 -62.77 12.10
N TYR A 223 1.90 -63.28 13.13
CA TYR A 223 0.82 -62.56 13.81
C TYR A 223 1.20 -61.16 14.31
N PRO A 224 2.40 -60.92 14.89
CA PRO A 224 2.78 -59.59 15.32
C PRO A 224 3.04 -58.63 14.14
N LEU A 225 3.50 -59.14 12.99
CA LEU A 225 3.64 -58.35 11.75
C LEU A 225 2.27 -57.87 11.25
N TYR A 226 1.25 -58.75 11.27
CA TYR A 226 -0.11 -58.35 10.92
C TYR A 226 -0.69 -57.32 11.88
N LYS A 227 -0.42 -57.43 13.19
CA LYS A 227 -0.81 -56.41 14.18
C LYS A 227 -0.18 -55.04 13.88
N LEU A 228 1.11 -55.02 13.55
CA LEU A 228 1.83 -53.79 13.19
C LEU A 228 1.24 -53.17 11.93
N ALA A 229 1.11 -53.95 10.85
CA ALA A 229 0.55 -53.48 9.59
C ALA A 229 -0.87 -52.91 9.76
N LEU A 230 -1.72 -53.58 10.56
CA LEU A 230 -3.07 -53.11 10.86
C LEU A 230 -3.07 -51.78 11.62
N HIS A 231 -2.19 -51.63 12.62
CA HIS A 231 -2.06 -50.38 13.36
C HIS A 231 -1.66 -49.21 12.45
N GLU A 232 -0.65 -49.41 11.60
CA GLU A 232 -0.15 -48.40 10.67
C GLU A 232 -1.22 -47.96 9.68
N LEU A 233 -1.97 -48.91 9.12
CA LEU A 233 -3.03 -48.63 8.16
C LEU A 233 -4.18 -47.82 8.76
N ILE A 234 -4.65 -48.21 9.94
CA ILE A 234 -5.72 -47.44 10.60
C ILE A 234 -5.22 -46.03 10.91
N THR A 235 -3.97 -45.90 11.38
CA THR A 235 -3.36 -44.59 11.64
C THR A 235 -3.25 -43.74 10.37
N LEU A 236 -2.88 -44.35 9.24
CA LEU A 236 -2.79 -43.68 7.94
C LEU A 236 -4.17 -43.22 7.47
N ALA A 237 -5.17 -44.10 7.52
CA ALA A 237 -6.54 -43.78 7.18
C ALA A 237 -7.09 -42.62 8.02
N GLU A 238 -6.85 -42.63 9.35
CA GLU A 238 -7.24 -41.52 10.22
C GLU A 238 -6.55 -40.21 9.86
N ARG A 239 -5.26 -40.22 9.51
CA ARG A 239 -4.53 -39.03 9.06
C ARG A 239 -5.11 -38.48 7.76
N THR A 240 -5.38 -39.33 6.79
CA THR A 240 -5.95 -38.94 5.49
C THR A 240 -7.34 -38.32 5.66
N ILE A 241 -8.21 -38.94 6.47
CA ILE A 241 -9.54 -38.40 6.79
C ILE A 241 -9.42 -37.05 7.50
N THR A 242 -8.55 -36.95 8.51
CA THR A 242 -8.35 -35.70 9.27
C THR A 242 -7.86 -34.57 8.37
N LYS A 243 -6.95 -34.87 7.43
CA LYS A 243 -6.47 -33.91 6.45
C LYS A 243 -7.59 -33.46 5.51
N ALA A 244 -8.37 -34.39 4.96
CA ALA A 244 -9.49 -34.08 4.09
C ALA A 244 -10.57 -33.24 4.79
N ASP A 245 -10.86 -33.53 6.07
CA ASP A 245 -11.78 -32.73 6.88
C ASP A 245 -11.23 -31.32 7.15
N GLY A 246 -9.93 -31.19 7.40
CA GLY A 246 -9.26 -29.90 7.53
C GLY A 246 -9.40 -29.05 6.26
N GLU A 247 -9.07 -29.62 5.10
CA GLU A 247 -9.20 -28.97 3.79
C GLU A 247 -10.66 -28.58 3.50
N ARG A 248 -11.62 -29.44 3.85
CA ARG A 248 -13.05 -29.15 3.72
C ARG A 248 -13.49 -27.99 4.60
N GLN A 249 -13.02 -27.91 5.85
CA GLN A 249 -13.33 -26.80 6.75
C GLN A 249 -12.74 -25.48 6.26
N GLU A 250 -11.51 -25.50 5.76
CA GLU A 250 -10.87 -24.33 5.15
C GLU A 250 -11.68 -23.83 3.95
N ALA A 251 -12.06 -24.72 3.03
CA ALA A 251 -12.88 -24.38 1.87
C ALA A 251 -14.24 -23.78 2.26
N LEU A 252 -14.90 -24.31 3.30
CA LEU A 252 -16.14 -23.75 3.83
C LEU A 252 -15.94 -22.34 4.40
N HIS A 253 -14.84 -22.12 5.14
CA HIS A 253 -14.52 -20.82 5.70
C HIS A 253 -14.21 -19.78 4.59
N GLU A 254 -13.47 -20.17 3.55
CA GLU A 254 -13.20 -19.34 2.38
C GLU A 254 -14.49 -18.96 1.65
N LYS A 255 -15.38 -19.93 1.41
CA LYS A 255 -16.69 -19.69 0.80
C LYS A 255 -17.52 -18.70 1.61
N ALA A 256 -17.60 -18.88 2.92
CA ALA A 256 -18.32 -17.96 3.81
C ALA A 256 -17.71 -16.54 3.80
N SER A 257 -16.38 -16.43 3.74
CA SER A 257 -15.67 -15.15 3.60
C SER A 257 -15.97 -14.48 2.25
N ALA A 258 -15.98 -15.24 1.16
CA ALA A 258 -16.33 -14.75 -0.17
C ALA A 258 -17.78 -14.26 -0.24
N GLU A 259 -18.74 -15.01 0.34
CA GLU A 259 -20.15 -14.61 0.43
C GLU A 259 -20.33 -13.31 1.23
N ARG A 260 -19.61 -13.16 2.35
CA ARG A 260 -19.62 -11.90 3.13
C ARG A 260 -19.08 -10.73 2.32
N LYS A 261 -17.99 -10.92 1.54
CA LYS A 261 -17.45 -9.89 0.64
C LYS A 261 -18.47 -9.54 -0.44
N ALA A 262 -19.07 -10.53 -1.09
CA ALA A 262 -20.09 -10.33 -2.12
C ALA A 262 -21.29 -9.54 -1.58
N SER A 263 -21.81 -9.90 -0.40
CA SER A 263 -22.90 -9.17 0.26
C SER A 263 -22.57 -7.69 0.50
N ARG A 264 -21.34 -7.37 0.92
CA ARG A 264 -20.88 -5.98 1.06
C ARG A 264 -20.84 -5.24 -0.27
N TYR A 265 -20.40 -5.89 -1.34
CA TYR A 265 -20.41 -5.30 -2.69
C TYR A 265 -21.82 -5.03 -3.18
N TYR A 266 -22.77 -5.95 -2.98
CA TYR A 266 -24.16 -5.73 -3.33
C TYR A 266 -24.78 -4.55 -2.57
N LYS A 267 -24.58 -4.48 -1.25
CA LYS A 267 -25.05 -3.33 -0.45
C LYS A 267 -24.47 -2.01 -0.96
N ARG A 268 -23.15 -1.95 -1.20
CA ARG A 268 -22.49 -0.75 -1.71
C ARG A 268 -23.00 -0.35 -3.10
N ARG A 269 -23.24 -1.32 -3.98
CA ARG A 269 -23.82 -1.08 -5.30
C ARG A 269 -25.21 -0.48 -5.19
N ASP A 270 -26.05 -1.02 -4.33
CA ASP A 270 -27.43 -0.54 -4.15
C ASP A 270 -27.45 0.87 -3.53
N ASP A 271 -26.54 1.18 -2.59
CA ASP A 271 -26.37 2.53 -2.05
C ASP A 271 -25.92 3.53 -3.15
N LEU A 272 -24.96 3.13 -3.99
CA LEU A 272 -24.50 3.96 -5.12
C LEU A 272 -25.61 4.20 -6.15
N LEU A 273 -26.42 3.18 -6.45
CA LEU A 273 -27.59 3.32 -7.32
C LEU A 273 -28.61 4.31 -6.74
N ARG A 274 -28.83 4.29 -5.42
CA ARG A 274 -29.70 5.25 -4.75
C ARG A 274 -29.16 6.67 -4.86
N GLN A 275 -27.87 6.88 -4.56
CA GLN A 275 -27.21 8.19 -4.67
C GLN A 275 -27.24 8.71 -6.11
N LEU A 276 -27.06 7.83 -7.10
CA LEU A 276 -27.09 8.22 -8.51
C LEU A 276 -28.50 8.71 -8.91
N LYS A 277 -29.55 8.00 -8.47
CA LYS A 277 -30.93 8.41 -8.69
C LYS A 277 -31.26 9.76 -8.04
N GLU A 278 -30.79 9.98 -6.82
CA GLU A 278 -30.99 11.23 -6.08
C GLU A 278 -30.29 12.41 -6.78
N LYS A 279 -29.04 12.22 -7.22
CA LYS A 279 -28.31 13.22 -8.02
C LYS A 279 -28.93 13.49 -9.39
N GLU A 280 -29.51 12.49 -10.03
CA GLU A 280 -30.23 12.66 -11.30
C GLU A 280 -31.46 13.56 -11.12
N GLN A 281 -32.19 13.37 -10.01
CA GLN A 281 -33.34 14.21 -9.65
C GLN A 281 -32.91 15.65 -9.33
N ASP A 282 -31.86 15.83 -8.54
CA ASP A 282 -31.30 17.16 -8.25
C ASP A 282 -30.82 17.87 -9.53
N ARG A 283 -30.22 17.14 -10.47
CA ARG A 283 -29.80 17.69 -11.77
C ARG A 283 -31.00 18.18 -12.56
N GLN A 284 -32.07 17.38 -12.63
CA GLN A 284 -33.29 17.75 -13.35
C GLN A 284 -33.94 19.00 -12.75
N ALA A 285 -34.04 19.08 -11.42
CA ALA A 285 -34.58 20.26 -10.75
C ALA A 285 -33.76 21.53 -11.06
N ARG A 286 -32.42 21.45 -11.00
CA ARG A 286 -31.55 22.58 -11.36
C ARG A 286 -31.64 22.99 -12.82
N GLU A 287 -31.81 22.04 -13.73
CA GLU A 287 -31.99 22.32 -15.15
C GLU A 287 -33.32 23.05 -15.41
N GLU A 288 -34.36 22.70 -14.67
CA GLU A 288 -35.66 23.37 -14.72
C GLU A 288 -35.58 24.79 -14.12
N ASP A 289 -34.97 24.95 -12.95
CA ASP A 289 -34.73 26.27 -12.34
C ASP A 289 -33.92 27.20 -13.27
N GLN A 290 -32.84 26.69 -13.87
CA GLN A 290 -32.02 27.45 -14.83
C GLN A 290 -32.80 27.83 -16.09
N ARG A 291 -33.74 26.98 -16.52
CA ARG A 291 -34.58 27.25 -17.67
C ARG A 291 -35.57 28.37 -17.38
N GLU A 292 -36.18 28.35 -16.19
CA GLU A 292 -37.07 29.43 -15.73
C GLU A 292 -36.31 30.75 -15.59
N GLU A 293 -35.13 30.74 -14.98
CA GLU A 293 -34.29 31.94 -14.84
C GLU A 293 -33.90 32.54 -16.20
N ARG A 294 -33.53 31.70 -17.17
CA ARG A 294 -33.23 32.17 -18.54
C ARG A 294 -34.43 32.81 -19.23
N LEU A 295 -35.62 32.25 -19.05
CA LEU A 295 -36.86 32.82 -19.60
C LEU A 295 -37.16 34.18 -18.97
N GLU A 296 -36.95 34.31 -17.65
CA GLU A 296 -37.14 35.58 -16.94
C GLU A 296 -36.15 36.64 -17.42
N LEU A 297 -34.87 36.30 -17.52
CA LEU A 297 -33.83 37.19 -18.07
C LEU A 297 -34.11 37.60 -19.51
N GLN A 298 -34.61 36.68 -20.33
CA GLN A 298 -34.99 36.99 -21.71
C GLN A 298 -36.12 38.05 -21.74
N ARG A 299 -37.15 37.90 -20.91
CA ARG A 299 -38.23 38.89 -20.80
C ARG A 299 -37.72 40.26 -20.34
N GLN A 300 -36.80 40.28 -19.38
CA GLN A 300 -36.19 41.52 -18.90
C GLN A 300 -35.37 42.21 -20.00
N ASN A 301 -34.56 41.47 -20.74
CA ASN A 301 -33.80 42.00 -21.88
C ASN A 301 -34.73 42.56 -22.96
N GLU A 302 -35.80 41.84 -23.32
CA GLU A 302 -36.80 42.33 -24.28
C GLU A 302 -37.49 43.62 -23.80
N SER A 303 -37.73 43.76 -22.49
CA SER A 303 -38.28 44.99 -21.91
C SER A 303 -37.28 46.15 -22.00
N LEU A 304 -36.02 45.90 -21.63
CA LEU A 304 -34.96 46.89 -21.67
C LEU A 304 -34.65 47.35 -23.10
N GLU A 305 -34.68 46.45 -24.09
CA GLU A 305 -34.54 46.80 -25.51
C GLU A 305 -35.64 47.76 -25.96
N ARG A 306 -36.90 47.50 -25.57
CA ARG A 306 -38.02 48.42 -25.87
C ARG A 306 -37.85 49.78 -25.22
N GLU A 307 -37.34 49.84 -23.99
CA GLU A 307 -37.05 51.11 -23.31
C GLU A 307 -35.90 51.87 -23.99
N LEU A 308 -34.82 51.17 -24.34
CA LEU A 308 -33.70 51.72 -25.09
C LEU A 308 -34.15 52.33 -26.42
N ASP A 309 -35.01 51.64 -27.15
CA ASP A 309 -35.54 52.12 -28.43
C ASP A 309 -36.42 53.35 -28.26
N LYS A 310 -37.25 53.41 -27.20
CA LYS A 310 -38.01 54.64 -26.87
C LYS A 310 -37.09 55.82 -26.59
N VAL A 311 -36.08 55.63 -25.74
CA VAL A 311 -35.12 56.69 -25.39
C VAL A 311 -34.35 57.15 -26.63
N ARG A 312 -33.96 56.23 -27.52
CA ARG A 312 -33.30 56.56 -28.79
C ARG A 312 -34.21 57.41 -29.69
N GLN A 313 -35.49 57.08 -29.79
CA GLN A 313 -36.46 57.87 -30.56
C GLN A 313 -36.60 59.28 -29.97
N GLU A 314 -36.80 59.39 -28.65
CA GLU A 314 -36.91 60.68 -27.96
C GLU A 314 -35.65 61.54 -28.15
N TYR A 315 -34.46 60.94 -28.06
CA TYR A 315 -33.18 61.63 -28.29
C TYR A 315 -33.06 62.14 -29.74
N GLN A 316 -33.43 61.32 -30.74
CA GLN A 316 -33.42 61.73 -32.13
C GLN A 316 -34.37 62.89 -32.41
N GLU A 317 -35.57 62.88 -31.81
CA GLU A 317 -36.54 63.97 -31.91
C GLU A 317 -36.02 65.26 -31.26
N ALA A 318 -35.42 65.17 -30.07
CA ALA A 318 -34.81 66.30 -29.38
C ALA A 318 -33.67 66.91 -30.20
N THR A 319 -32.81 66.08 -30.78
CA THR A 319 -31.68 66.53 -31.61
C THR A 319 -32.14 67.20 -32.91
N LYS A 320 -33.21 66.69 -33.54
CA LYS A 320 -33.83 67.34 -34.72
C LYS A 320 -34.40 68.72 -34.36
N LYS A 321 -35.07 68.85 -33.22
CA LYS A 321 -35.58 70.15 -32.73
C LYS A 321 -34.45 71.15 -32.46
N GLN A 322 -33.32 70.67 -31.95
CA GLN A 322 -32.15 71.52 -31.67
C GLN A 322 -31.44 72.00 -32.94
N LYS A 323 -31.35 71.17 -33.99
CA LYS A 323 -30.80 71.57 -35.30
C LYS A 323 -31.67 72.56 -36.08
N MET A 324 -32.96 72.69 -35.79
CA MET A 324 -33.83 73.70 -36.41
C MET A 324 -33.67 75.11 -35.78
N ALA A 325 -32.85 75.25 -34.74
CA ALA A 325 -32.58 76.51 -34.06
C ALA A 325 -31.12 76.98 -34.25
N GLU A 326 -30.57 76.83 -35.47
CA GLU A 326 -29.33 77.54 -35.85
C GLU A 326 -29.65 79.03 -36.03
N VAL A 327 -29.24 79.83 -35.04
CA VAL A 327 -29.19 81.28 -35.14
C VAL A 327 -27.85 81.65 -35.74
N ASP A 328 -27.84 82.13 -36.99
CA ASP A 328 -26.66 82.77 -37.58
C ASP A 328 -26.39 84.07 -36.83
N VAL A 329 -25.31 84.10 -36.04
CA VAL A 329 -24.95 85.25 -35.19
C VAL A 329 -24.19 86.33 -35.97
N PHE A 330 -23.63 86.00 -37.14
CA PHE A 330 -22.92 86.94 -38.01
C PHE A 330 -23.67 87.12 -39.33
N SER A 331 -23.91 88.37 -39.70
CA SER A 331 -24.52 88.71 -40.98
C SER A 331 -23.47 88.64 -42.09
N ASP A 332 -23.86 88.44 -43.36
CA ASP A 332 -22.93 88.54 -44.50
C ASP A 332 -22.29 89.95 -44.61
N GLU A 333 -22.82 90.95 -43.90
CA GLU A 333 -22.37 92.36 -43.90
C GLU A 333 -21.24 92.67 -42.88
N ASP A 334 -20.94 91.81 -41.89
CA ASP A 334 -19.87 92.15 -40.94
C ASP A 334 -18.48 92.05 -41.59
N ASP A 335 -17.71 93.14 -41.57
CA ASP A 335 -16.43 93.29 -42.29
C ASP A 335 -15.22 92.70 -41.54
N PHE A 336 -15.21 91.38 -41.34
CA PHE A 336 -14.06 90.68 -40.78
C PHE A 336 -13.67 89.41 -41.54
N LEU A 337 -12.43 88.98 -41.32
CA LEU A 337 -11.89 87.69 -41.76
C LEU A 337 -11.21 87.00 -40.59
N PHE A 338 -11.42 85.70 -40.43
CA PHE A 338 -10.76 84.89 -39.42
C PHE A 338 -9.82 83.88 -40.09
N ILE A 339 -8.54 83.93 -39.71
CA ILE A 339 -7.48 83.06 -40.24
C ILE A 339 -7.06 82.08 -39.15
N THR A 340 -7.12 80.78 -39.41
CA THR A 340 -6.67 79.72 -38.47
C THR A 340 -5.79 78.68 -39.13
N ASN A 341 -4.86 78.10 -38.35
CA ASN A 341 -4.07 76.92 -38.72
C ASN A 341 -4.64 75.62 -38.10
N ASP A 342 -5.72 75.70 -37.32
CA ASP A 342 -6.44 74.54 -36.80
C ASP A 342 -7.50 74.04 -37.82
N LEU A 343 -8.10 72.87 -37.56
CA LEU A 343 -9.16 72.29 -38.39
C LEU A 343 -10.32 73.29 -38.53
N ALA A 344 -10.48 73.85 -39.72
CA ALA A 344 -11.52 74.82 -40.09
C ALA A 344 -12.94 74.36 -39.66
N GLU A 345 -13.21 73.05 -39.77
CA GLU A 345 -14.46 72.41 -39.35
C GLU A 345 -14.88 72.73 -37.90
N ARG A 346 -13.91 72.94 -36.98
CA ARG A 346 -14.21 73.26 -35.58
C ARG A 346 -14.84 74.65 -35.38
N TYR A 347 -14.66 75.54 -36.35
CA TYR A 347 -15.13 76.92 -36.30
C TYR A 347 -16.34 77.16 -37.19
N GLN A 348 -16.66 76.24 -38.11
CA GLN A 348 -17.79 76.36 -39.04
C GLN A 348 -19.14 76.50 -38.34
N SER A 349 -19.31 75.91 -37.15
CA SER A 349 -20.54 76.07 -36.35
C SER A 349 -20.72 77.47 -35.76
N PHE A 350 -19.73 78.35 -35.86
CA PHE A 350 -19.71 79.68 -35.23
C PHE A 350 -19.38 80.80 -36.21
N ILE A 351 -18.54 80.55 -37.22
CA ILE A 351 -18.07 81.54 -38.18
C ILE A 351 -18.47 81.07 -39.59
N PRO A 352 -19.19 81.89 -40.37
CA PRO A 352 -19.55 81.56 -41.74
C PRO A 352 -18.32 81.19 -42.57
N GLU A 353 -18.44 80.16 -43.40
CA GLU A 353 -17.32 79.62 -44.20
C GLU A 353 -16.66 80.70 -45.07
N LYS A 354 -17.43 81.66 -45.60
CA LYS A 354 -16.93 82.78 -46.41
C LYS A 354 -15.96 83.71 -45.66
N LYS A 355 -16.02 83.74 -44.33
CA LYS A 355 -15.18 84.57 -43.45
C LYS A 355 -14.02 83.79 -42.83
N LEU A 356 -13.94 82.48 -43.08
CA LEU A 356 -12.93 81.58 -42.54
C LEU A 356 -11.86 81.27 -43.58
N LEU A 357 -10.60 81.53 -43.24
CA LEU A 357 -9.44 81.21 -44.08
C LEU A 357 -8.49 80.30 -43.32
N THR A 358 -7.93 79.31 -44.01
CA THR A 358 -6.95 78.39 -43.43
C THR A 358 -5.54 78.84 -43.78
N TYR A 359 -4.67 78.96 -42.78
CA TYR A 359 -3.25 79.26 -42.94
C TYR A 359 -2.43 78.00 -42.71
N ASN A 360 -1.65 77.57 -43.70
CA ASN A 360 -0.72 76.45 -43.56
C ASN A 360 0.67 76.96 -43.17
N THR A 361 1.15 76.61 -41.98
CA THR A 361 2.47 77.05 -41.48
C THR A 361 3.69 76.57 -42.26
N ASP A 362 3.55 75.57 -43.15
CA ASP A 362 4.65 75.05 -43.98
C ASP A 362 4.99 75.98 -45.17
N ARG A 363 4.13 76.95 -45.47
CA ARG A 363 4.34 77.98 -46.50
C ARG A 363 4.40 79.35 -45.84
N SER A 364 5.12 80.29 -46.43
CA SER A 364 5.20 81.64 -45.84
C SER A 364 3.83 82.33 -45.85
N PHE A 365 3.54 83.11 -44.81
CA PHE A 365 2.27 83.85 -44.70
C PHE A 365 2.07 84.82 -45.87
N SER A 366 3.14 85.47 -46.32
CA SER A 366 3.14 86.40 -47.46
C SER A 366 2.84 85.72 -48.80
N GLU A 367 3.21 84.45 -48.98
CA GLU A 367 2.89 83.69 -50.19
C GLU A 367 1.43 83.24 -50.25
N GLN A 368 0.84 82.92 -49.10
CA GLN A 368 -0.55 82.45 -49.00
C GLN A 368 -1.56 83.61 -49.04
N PHE A 369 -1.23 84.73 -48.42
CA PHE A 369 -2.12 85.87 -48.30
C PHE A 369 -1.59 87.11 -49.03
N LYS A 370 -1.27 86.94 -50.33
CA LYS A 370 -0.74 88.02 -51.19
C LYS A 370 -1.69 89.22 -51.27
N PHE A 371 -2.99 88.96 -51.26
CA PHE A 371 -4.04 89.96 -51.30
C PHE A 371 -5.03 89.68 -50.17
N ILE A 372 -5.00 90.51 -49.13
CA ILE A 372 -6.05 90.57 -48.11
C ILE A 372 -6.82 91.87 -48.36
N PRO A 373 -8.16 91.88 -48.32
CA PRO A 373 -8.94 93.11 -48.44
C PRO A 373 -8.54 94.13 -47.38
N GLU A 374 -8.18 95.34 -47.78
CA GLU A 374 -7.66 96.39 -46.89
C GLU A 374 -8.72 96.92 -45.89
N ASN A 375 -10.00 96.74 -46.21
CA ASN A 375 -11.11 97.29 -45.42
C ASN A 375 -11.70 96.32 -44.38
N LYS A 376 -11.04 95.18 -44.09
CA LYS A 376 -11.56 94.16 -43.17
C LYS A 376 -10.69 94.00 -41.93
N LEU A 377 -11.31 93.79 -40.77
CA LEU A 377 -10.63 93.43 -39.54
C LEU A 377 -10.20 91.96 -39.60
N ILE A 378 -8.91 91.68 -39.46
CA ILE A 378 -8.36 90.33 -39.57
C ILE A 378 -8.13 89.76 -38.18
N PHE A 379 -8.84 88.70 -37.83
CA PHE A 379 -8.59 87.92 -36.63
C PHE A 379 -7.70 86.72 -36.96
N ILE A 380 -6.64 86.51 -36.19
CA ILE A 380 -5.69 85.42 -36.45
C ILE A 380 -5.60 84.53 -35.23
N ASP A 381 -5.91 83.25 -35.41
CA ASP A 381 -5.77 82.23 -34.38
C ASP A 381 -4.29 81.94 -34.12
N THR A 382 -3.90 82.07 -32.86
CA THR A 382 -2.53 81.84 -32.40
C THR A 382 -2.35 80.51 -31.70
N ASN A 383 -3.41 79.72 -31.47
CA ASN A 383 -3.35 78.43 -30.77
C ASN A 383 -2.32 77.47 -31.36
N ALA A 384 -2.21 77.44 -32.69
CA ALA A 384 -1.32 76.55 -33.44
C ALA A 384 -0.13 77.30 -34.10
N LEU A 385 0.17 78.53 -33.67
CA LEU A 385 1.27 79.33 -34.21
C LEU A 385 2.42 79.46 -33.21
N SER A 386 3.63 79.10 -33.64
CA SER A 386 4.85 79.36 -32.87
C SER A 386 5.11 80.87 -32.74
N SER A 387 5.86 81.30 -31.71
CA SER A 387 6.24 82.71 -31.53
C SER A 387 7.00 83.28 -32.73
N LYS A 388 7.78 82.45 -33.44
CA LYS A 388 8.46 82.83 -34.68
C LYS A 388 7.47 83.12 -35.80
N SER A 389 6.51 82.23 -36.01
CA SER A 389 5.45 82.38 -37.02
C SER A 389 4.56 83.60 -36.73
N GLN A 390 4.20 83.83 -35.45
CA GLN A 390 3.46 85.02 -35.05
C GLN A 390 4.22 86.31 -35.37
N LEU A 391 5.54 86.33 -35.17
CA LEU A 391 6.38 87.48 -35.51
C LEU A 391 6.44 87.72 -37.03
N GLU A 392 6.51 86.65 -37.84
CA GLU A 392 6.51 86.72 -39.30
C GLU A 392 5.17 87.27 -39.83
N VAL A 393 4.05 86.74 -39.32
CA VAL A 393 2.70 87.24 -39.62
C VAL A 393 2.58 88.72 -39.25
N ARG A 394 3.03 89.10 -38.06
CA ARG A 394 3.00 90.49 -37.57
C ARG A 394 3.81 91.41 -38.47
N LYS A 395 5.03 91.02 -38.86
CA LYS A 395 5.88 91.81 -39.76
C LYS A 395 5.22 92.03 -41.12
N TYR A 396 4.60 91.01 -41.69
CA TYR A 396 3.89 91.14 -42.98
C TYR A 396 2.68 92.06 -42.87
N LEU A 397 1.88 91.91 -41.81
CA LEU A 397 0.68 92.74 -41.61
C LEU A 397 1.01 94.18 -41.22
N GLN A 398 2.17 94.46 -40.64
CA GLN A 398 2.64 95.83 -40.36
C GLN A 398 3.22 96.54 -41.60
N GLN A 399 3.67 95.80 -42.61
CA GLN A 399 4.17 96.38 -43.87
C GLN A 399 3.05 96.94 -44.77
N LYS A 400 1.80 96.61 -44.45
CA LYS A 400 0.59 97.04 -45.16
C LYS A 400 -0.39 97.64 -44.13
N PRO A 401 -1.30 98.56 -44.51
CA PRO A 401 -2.20 99.22 -43.56
C PRO A 401 -3.39 98.31 -43.14
N TYR A 402 -3.14 97.09 -42.67
CA TYR A 402 -4.19 96.16 -42.25
C TYR A 402 -4.53 96.30 -40.76
N SER A 403 -5.82 96.32 -40.42
CA SER A 403 -6.31 96.17 -39.05
C SER A 403 -6.37 94.69 -38.68
N TYR A 404 -5.61 94.26 -37.67
CA TYR A 404 -5.59 92.86 -37.23
C TYR A 404 -5.55 92.70 -35.71
N LYS A 405 -6.09 91.57 -35.21
CA LYS A 405 -6.03 91.15 -33.81
C LYS A 405 -5.69 89.66 -33.72
N PHE A 406 -4.80 89.32 -32.79
CA PHE A 406 -4.53 87.92 -32.47
C PHE A 406 -5.52 87.41 -31.42
N VAL A 407 -6.07 86.23 -31.66
CA VAL A 407 -7.02 85.54 -30.76
C VAL A 407 -6.52 84.12 -30.46
N SER A 408 -6.90 83.59 -29.29
CA SER A 408 -6.52 82.25 -28.82
C SER A 408 -7.55 81.71 -27.82
N GLY A 409 -7.54 80.39 -27.60
CA GLY A 409 -8.47 79.68 -26.72
C GLY A 409 -9.33 78.65 -27.46
N SER A 410 -10.29 78.04 -26.76
CA SER A 410 -11.26 77.13 -27.40
C SER A 410 -12.09 77.83 -28.49
N PRO A 411 -12.69 77.12 -29.46
CA PRO A 411 -13.49 77.74 -30.52
C PRO A 411 -14.56 78.72 -30.02
N GLN A 412 -15.24 78.38 -28.93
CA GLN A 412 -16.22 79.24 -28.26
C GLN A 412 -15.59 80.51 -27.66
N SER A 413 -14.37 80.41 -27.11
CA SER A 413 -13.65 81.56 -26.57
C SER A 413 -13.16 82.49 -27.66
N VAL A 414 -12.65 81.94 -28.77
CA VAL A 414 -12.24 82.70 -29.95
C VAL A 414 -13.44 83.44 -30.54
N PHE A 415 -14.58 82.76 -30.72
CA PHE A 415 -15.82 83.36 -31.20
C PHE A 415 -16.28 84.53 -30.31
N ARG A 416 -16.30 84.36 -28.98
CA ARG A 416 -16.64 85.45 -28.04
C ARG A 416 -15.67 86.64 -28.14
N LYS A 417 -14.38 86.39 -28.34
CA LYS A 417 -13.38 87.47 -28.51
C LYS A 417 -13.61 88.23 -29.82
N ILE A 418 -13.93 87.53 -30.90
CA ILE A 418 -14.26 88.15 -32.19
C ILE A 418 -15.47 89.06 -32.04
N ILE A 419 -16.56 88.57 -31.43
CA ILE A 419 -17.76 89.38 -31.13
C ILE A 419 -17.38 90.61 -30.30
N PHE A 420 -16.64 90.42 -29.20
CA PHE A 420 -16.20 91.52 -28.34
C PHE A 420 -15.44 92.62 -29.10
N TYR A 421 -14.52 92.25 -29.99
CA TYR A 421 -13.77 93.22 -30.79
C TYR A 421 -14.60 93.92 -31.87
N LEU A 422 -15.61 93.23 -32.41
CA LEU A 422 -16.55 93.82 -33.38
C LEU A 422 -17.57 94.75 -32.69
N GLU A 423 -17.98 94.45 -31.47
CA GLU A 423 -18.99 95.21 -30.71
C GLU A 423 -18.41 96.45 -29.97
N GLY A 424 -17.10 96.54 -29.71
CA GLY A 424 -16.53 97.79 -29.21
C GLY A 424 -15.10 97.77 -28.69
N ASP A 425 -14.10 97.94 -29.59
CA ASP A 425 -12.88 98.74 -29.34
C ASP A 425 -12.03 98.97 -30.62
N ALA A 426 -12.67 99.22 -31.77
CA ALA A 426 -11.98 99.54 -33.02
C ALA A 426 -11.53 101.03 -33.12
N THR A 427 -11.61 101.80 -32.02
CA THR A 427 -11.38 103.25 -32.01
C THR A 427 -10.12 103.75 -31.32
N TYR A 428 -9.23 102.89 -30.80
CA TYR A 428 -7.92 103.35 -30.29
C TYR A 428 -6.78 102.39 -30.69
N GLU A 429 -5.66 102.98 -31.11
CA GLU A 429 -4.41 102.39 -31.62
C GLU A 429 -4.31 102.14 -33.13
N ALA A 430 -4.54 103.21 -33.91
CA ALA A 430 -3.82 103.46 -35.17
C ALA A 430 -3.18 104.86 -35.12
N ILE A 431 -2.23 105.07 -34.19
CA ILE A 431 -1.18 106.10 -34.26
C ILE A 431 0.12 105.46 -33.77
N ASN A 432 0.82 104.81 -34.70
CA ASN A 432 2.26 104.94 -35.02
C ASN A 432 2.73 103.75 -35.85
#